data_AF-A0A5C6K383-F1
#
_entry.id   AF-A0A5C6K383-F1
#
_cell.length_a   1.000
_cell.length_b   1.000
_cell.length_c   1.000
_cell.angle_alpha   90.00
_cell.angle_beta   90.00
_cell.angle_gamma   90.00
#
_symmetry.space_group_name_H-M   'P 1'
#
loop_
_entity.id
_entity.type
_entity.pdbx_description
1 polymer ?
#
loop_
_entity_poly.entity_id
_entity_poly.type
_entity_poly.pdbx_seq_one_letter_code
_entity_poly.pdbx_strand_id
1 'polypeptide(L)'
;MPGGERVTGRGGPLLLGVRHHGPGSARAVRAALDAARPATVLIEGPPEADALIPLAADPGLRPPVALLAHAVDEPGRSAFWPFAAFSPEWVAVRWALEHGVPARFIDLPAAHTLAWDEETGRDRGERTDRDRDEEAGRAEEAGRAEEADRAEEADRGDEPGGETGDEEQVRVDPLAVLAEAAGYDDPERWWEDV
;
A
#
# COMPACT_ATOMS: atom_id res chain seq x y z
N MET A 1 15.12 -39.89 23.28
CA MET A 1 14.95 -38.96 22.16
C MET A 1 13.66 -38.18 22.37
N PRO A 2 13.68 -36.98 22.98
CA PRO A 2 12.56 -36.06 22.92
C PRO A 2 12.67 -35.18 21.66
N GLY A 3 11.51 -34.90 21.07
CA GLY A 3 11.35 -34.37 19.72
C GLY A 3 11.62 -32.88 19.58
N GLY A 4 12.33 -32.56 18.49
CA GLY A 4 12.20 -31.39 17.62
C GLY A 4 11.84 -30.05 18.25
N GLU A 5 12.79 -29.48 18.99
CA GLU A 5 12.87 -28.04 19.24
C GLU A 5 12.94 -27.30 17.89
N ARG A 6 11.93 -26.47 17.57
CA ARG A 6 12.04 -25.55 16.44
C ARG A 6 13.10 -24.52 16.80
N VAL A 7 14.28 -24.69 16.20
CA VAL A 7 15.40 -23.78 16.31
C VAL A 7 14.94 -22.38 15.88
N THR A 8 14.80 -21.45 16.83
CA THR A 8 14.68 -20.02 16.56
C THR A 8 16.05 -19.52 16.07
N GLY A 9 16.26 -19.66 14.75
CA GLY A 9 17.44 -19.12 14.08
C GLY A 9 17.51 -17.61 14.23
N ARG A 10 18.68 -17.12 14.62
CA ARG A 10 19.03 -15.69 14.74
C ARG A 10 18.69 -14.88 13.48
N GLY A 11 17.98 -13.77 13.67
CA GLY A 11 18.43 -12.44 13.24
C GLY A 11 18.30 -12.02 11.77
N GLY A 12 17.21 -12.40 11.08
CA GLY A 12 16.88 -11.82 9.76
C GLY A 12 16.03 -10.54 9.86
N PRO A 13 15.88 -9.77 8.77
CA PRO A 13 14.98 -8.61 8.75
C PRO A 13 13.51 -9.05 8.92
N LEU A 14 12.74 -8.26 9.67
CA LEU A 14 11.28 -8.37 9.73
C LEU A 14 10.70 -7.48 8.63
N LEU A 15 10.02 -8.09 7.66
CA LEU A 15 9.31 -7.37 6.61
C LEU A 15 7.83 -7.24 7.00
N LEU A 16 7.31 -6.01 6.94
CA LEU A 16 5.92 -5.69 7.21
C LEU A 16 5.30 -5.14 5.93
N GLY A 17 4.42 -5.91 5.29
CA GLY A 17 3.59 -5.39 4.20
C GLY A 17 2.56 -4.41 4.77
N VAL A 18 2.47 -3.22 4.18
CA VAL A 18 1.62 -2.14 4.67
C VAL A 18 0.82 -1.50 3.54
N ARG A 19 -0.34 -0.94 3.88
CA ARG A 19 -1.05 -0.01 3.02
C ARG A 19 -0.77 1.41 3.52
N HIS A 20 -0.26 2.28 2.64
CA HIS A 20 0.26 3.62 2.97
C HIS A 20 -0.71 4.50 3.77
N HIS A 21 -2.01 4.23 3.70
CA HIS A 21 -3.06 5.03 4.34
C HIS A 21 -4.05 4.18 5.15
N GLY A 22 -3.63 3.01 5.63
CA GLY A 22 -4.46 2.11 6.43
C GLY A 22 -4.34 2.33 7.95
N PRO A 23 -5.38 2.81 8.66
CA PRO A 23 -5.35 2.90 10.13
C PRO A 23 -5.19 1.53 10.82
N GLY A 24 -5.60 0.44 10.15
CA GLY A 24 -5.30 -0.93 10.56
C GLY A 24 -3.80 -1.23 10.49
N SER A 25 -3.17 -0.99 9.33
CA SER A 25 -1.74 -1.18 9.12
C SER A 25 -0.90 -0.34 10.08
N ALA A 26 -1.26 0.92 10.32
CA ALA A 26 -0.53 1.78 11.25
C ALA A 26 -0.51 1.24 12.69
N ARG A 27 -1.65 0.72 13.18
CA ARG A 27 -1.71 0.06 14.50
C ARG A 27 -0.92 -1.24 14.52
N ALA A 28 -1.00 -2.04 13.46
CA ALA A 28 -0.27 -3.30 13.36
C ALA A 28 1.25 -3.08 13.34
N VAL A 29 1.73 -2.08 12.59
CA VAL A 29 3.15 -1.70 12.55
C VAL A 29 3.65 -1.28 13.92
N ARG A 30 2.91 -0.40 14.64
CA ARG A 30 3.27 -0.01 16.01
C ARG A 30 3.42 -1.24 16.91
N ALA A 31 2.43 -2.13 16.90
CA ALA A 31 2.44 -3.34 17.72
C ALA A 31 3.60 -4.29 17.36
N ALA A 32 3.89 -4.45 16.06
CA ALA A 32 5.00 -5.26 15.59
C ALA A 32 6.37 -4.69 16.03
N LEU A 33 6.56 -3.37 15.95
CA LEU A 33 7.77 -2.70 16.42
C LEU A 33 7.95 -2.83 17.94
N ASP A 34 6.87 -2.64 18.72
CA ASP A 34 6.90 -2.81 20.19
C ASP A 34 7.28 -4.24 20.61
N ALA A 35 6.80 -5.25 19.88
CA ALA A 35 7.09 -6.65 20.12
C ALA A 35 8.51 -7.05 19.68
N ALA A 36 8.92 -6.63 18.49
CA ALA A 36 10.20 -7.02 17.89
C ALA A 36 11.39 -6.25 18.45
N ARG A 37 11.19 -4.98 18.83
CA ARG A 37 12.23 -4.04 19.28
C ARG A 37 13.48 -4.07 18.40
N PRO A 38 13.33 -3.75 17.10
CA PRO A 38 14.44 -3.84 16.16
C PRO A 38 15.56 -2.85 16.51
N ALA A 39 16.79 -3.18 16.10
CA ALA A 39 17.93 -2.29 16.24
C ALA A 39 17.94 -1.14 15.21
N THR A 40 17.14 -1.24 14.15
CA THR A 40 16.97 -0.22 13.09
C THR A 40 15.62 -0.43 12.41
N VAL A 41 15.00 0.67 11.98
CA VAL A 41 13.75 0.65 11.21
C VAL A 41 14.05 1.13 9.79
N LEU A 42 13.67 0.34 8.79
CA LEU A 42 13.78 0.69 7.38
C LEU A 42 12.38 1.00 6.85
N ILE A 43 12.22 2.11 6.15
CA ILE A 43 10.93 2.69 5.78
C ILE A 43 10.96 3.01 4.28
N GLU A 44 9.85 2.80 3.60
CA GLU A 44 9.70 3.25 2.21
C GLU A 44 9.76 4.78 2.15
N GLY A 45 10.45 5.27 1.13
CA GLY A 45 10.79 6.67 0.90
C GLY A 45 12.19 6.85 0.32
N PRO A 46 12.50 8.05 -0.20
CA PRO A 46 13.78 8.32 -0.86
C PRO A 46 14.91 8.52 0.16
N PRO A 47 16.11 7.99 -0.06
CA PRO A 47 17.24 8.09 0.87
C PRO A 47 17.69 9.55 1.11
N GLU A 48 17.44 10.46 0.16
CA GLU A 48 17.70 11.90 0.33
C GLU A 48 16.95 12.51 1.54
N ALA A 49 15.83 11.90 1.94
CA ALA A 49 15.02 12.36 3.07
C ALA A 49 15.53 11.88 4.45
N ASP A 50 16.57 11.04 4.52
CA ASP A 50 17.10 10.52 5.79
C ASP A 50 17.44 11.63 6.78
N ALA A 51 18.02 12.73 6.29
CA ALA A 51 18.40 13.88 7.10
C ALA A 51 17.19 14.65 7.67
N LEU A 52 15.99 14.45 7.10
CA LEU A 52 14.76 15.10 7.51
C LEU A 52 14.01 14.32 8.60
N ILE A 53 14.31 13.03 8.79
CA ILE A 53 13.68 12.18 9.81
C ILE A 53 13.64 12.86 11.21
N PRO A 54 14.72 13.49 11.73
CA PRO A 54 14.69 14.11 13.05
C PRO A 54 13.66 15.24 13.20
N LEU A 55 13.26 15.90 12.09
CA LEU A 55 12.24 16.96 12.11
C LEU A 55 10.88 16.42 12.54
N ALA A 56 10.61 15.13 12.29
CA ALA A 56 9.38 14.48 12.73
C ALA A 56 9.27 14.36 14.25
N ALA A 57 10.31 14.66 15.04
CA ALA A 57 10.22 14.75 16.50
C ALA A 57 9.56 16.07 16.98
N ASP A 58 9.57 17.13 16.16
CA ASP A 58 9.01 18.44 16.52
C ASP A 58 7.48 18.34 16.75
N PRO A 59 6.96 18.74 17.92
CA PRO A 59 5.51 18.76 18.20
C PRO A 59 4.68 19.65 17.26
N GLY A 60 5.32 20.59 16.56
CA GLY A 60 4.73 21.46 15.55
C GLY A 60 4.61 20.81 14.16
N LEU A 61 5.42 19.78 13.86
CA LEU A 61 5.32 19.05 12.60
C LEU A 61 4.24 17.96 12.71
N ARG A 62 3.00 18.33 12.33
CA ARG A 62 1.82 17.48 12.44
C ARG A 62 1.28 17.12 11.07
N PRO A 63 1.00 15.84 10.78
CA PRO A 63 0.34 15.44 9.55
C PRO A 63 -1.02 16.13 9.35
N PRO A 64 -1.47 16.34 8.10
CA PRO A 64 -0.83 15.88 6.86
C PRO A 64 0.41 16.70 6.50
N VAL A 65 1.51 16.01 6.20
CA VAL A 65 2.78 16.57 5.72
C VAL A 65 3.30 15.69 4.59
N ALA A 66 4.21 16.19 3.77
CA ALA A 66 4.82 15.38 2.72
C ALA A 66 6.31 15.68 2.61
N LEU A 67 7.09 14.66 2.22
CA LEU A 67 8.39 14.92 1.62
C LEU A 67 8.16 15.42 0.20
N LEU A 68 8.90 16.47 -0.18
CA LEU A 68 8.87 17.06 -1.51
C LEU A 68 10.28 16.99 -2.09
N ALA A 69 10.41 16.34 -3.24
CA ALA A 69 11.59 16.45 -4.08
C ALA A 69 11.20 17.11 -5.41
N HIS A 70 12.05 17.97 -5.94
CA HIS A 70 11.83 18.59 -7.25
C HIS A 70 13.14 18.73 -8.01
N ALA A 71 13.05 18.78 -9.35
CA ALA A 71 14.20 19.16 -10.16
C ALA A 71 14.53 20.64 -9.92
N VAL A 72 15.81 20.96 -9.75
CA VAL A 72 16.26 22.33 -9.40
C VAL A 72 15.90 23.33 -10.50
N ASP A 73 16.15 22.95 -11.75
CA ASP A 73 15.91 23.81 -12.92
C ASP A 73 14.44 23.80 -13.38
N GLU A 74 13.67 22.80 -12.96
CA GLU A 74 12.28 22.59 -13.33
C GLU A 74 11.42 22.27 -12.09
N PRO A 75 11.10 23.24 -11.22
CA PRO A 75 10.37 22.97 -9.97
C PRO A 75 8.97 22.36 -10.15
N GLY A 76 8.37 22.50 -11.33
CA GLY A 76 7.12 21.84 -11.69
C GLY A 76 7.25 20.32 -11.85
N ARG A 77 8.48 19.80 -11.98
CA ARG A 77 8.79 18.37 -11.95
C ARG A 77 9.12 17.98 -10.51
N SER A 78 8.12 17.45 -9.83
CA SER A 78 8.18 17.18 -8.39
C SER A 78 7.51 15.88 -8.01
N ALA A 79 8.09 15.18 -7.04
CA ALA A 79 7.54 13.98 -6.43
C ALA A 79 7.18 14.25 -4.96
N PHE A 80 6.10 13.61 -4.51
CA PHE A 80 5.55 13.76 -3.17
C PHE A 80 5.43 12.40 -2.48
N TRP A 81 5.89 12.33 -1.23
CA TRP A 81 5.63 11.18 -0.35
C TRP A 81 4.78 11.68 0.83
N PRO A 82 3.45 11.52 0.77
CA PRO A 82 2.54 12.03 1.79
C PRO A 82 2.54 11.18 3.05
N PHE A 83 2.53 11.85 4.20
CA PHE A 83 2.34 11.26 5.51
C PHE A 83 1.03 11.73 6.13
N ALA A 84 0.31 10.79 6.71
CA ALA A 84 -0.90 11.03 7.49
C ALA A 84 -0.68 10.54 8.92
N ALA A 85 -1.50 11.02 9.87
CA ALA A 85 -1.43 10.52 11.25
C ALA A 85 -1.70 9.00 11.33
N PHE A 86 -2.38 8.45 10.32
CA PHE A 86 -2.69 7.03 10.17
C PHE A 86 -1.85 6.35 9.08
N SER A 87 -0.77 6.97 8.57
CA SER A 87 0.14 6.28 7.66
C SER A 87 1.14 5.40 8.46
N PRO A 88 1.34 4.13 8.07
CA PRO A 88 2.27 3.23 8.74
C PRO A 88 3.70 3.77 8.81
N GLU A 89 4.14 4.47 7.77
CA GLU A 89 5.47 5.09 7.65
C GLU A 89 5.64 6.20 8.68
N TRP A 90 4.64 7.07 8.85
CA TRP A 90 4.67 8.12 9.86
C TRP A 90 4.74 7.53 11.27
N VAL A 91 3.95 6.49 11.52
CA VAL A 91 3.99 5.76 12.79
C VAL A 91 5.35 5.11 13.02
N ALA A 92 5.96 4.51 12.01
CA ALA A 92 7.29 3.90 12.11
C ALA A 92 8.38 4.94 12.40
N VAL A 93 8.38 6.08 11.71
CA VAL A 93 9.30 7.22 11.97
C VAL A 93 9.15 7.69 13.42
N ARG A 94 7.92 7.97 13.86
CA ARG A 94 7.63 8.46 15.20
C ARG A 94 8.03 7.45 16.27
N TRP A 95 7.73 6.17 16.07
CA TRP A 95 8.13 5.11 16.98
C TRP A 95 9.65 5.02 17.12
N ALA A 96 10.39 5.06 16.00
CA ALA A 96 11.84 4.97 16.00
C ALA A 96 12.47 6.14 16.80
N LEU A 97 11.99 7.36 16.57
CA LEU A 97 12.42 8.56 17.30
C LEU A 97 12.09 8.47 18.81
N GLU A 98 10.88 8.03 19.15
CA GLU A 98 10.42 7.85 20.55
C GLU A 98 11.29 6.85 21.33
N HIS A 99 11.86 5.85 20.64
CA HIS A 99 12.66 4.79 21.25
C HIS A 99 14.17 4.94 21.05
N GLY A 100 14.62 6.01 20.38
CA GLY A 100 16.04 6.23 20.05
C GLY A 100 16.61 5.17 19.10
N VAL A 101 15.77 4.56 18.27
CA VAL A 101 16.16 3.57 17.26
C VAL A 101 16.45 4.29 15.94
N PRO A 102 17.57 4.01 15.25
CA PRO A 102 17.85 4.57 13.94
C PRO A 102 16.76 4.22 12.91
N ALA A 103 16.31 5.22 12.15
CA ALA A 103 15.43 5.04 11.00
C ALA A 103 16.13 5.49 9.70
N ARG A 104 15.85 4.77 8.61
CA ARG A 104 16.38 5.05 7.26
C ARG A 104 15.33 4.77 6.20
N PHE A 105 15.34 5.58 5.16
CA PHE A 105 14.58 5.38 3.94
C PHE A 105 15.32 4.43 2.99
N ILE A 106 14.57 3.56 2.29
CA ILE A 106 15.16 2.46 1.49
C ILE A 106 14.67 2.33 0.06
N ASP A 107 13.92 3.30 -0.47
CA ASP A 107 13.53 3.28 -1.89
C ASP A 107 14.71 3.67 -2.78
N LEU A 108 14.45 3.66 -4.09
CA LEU A 108 15.34 4.28 -5.06
C LEU A 108 15.49 5.79 -4.79
N PRO A 109 16.65 6.37 -5.15
CA PRO A 109 16.85 7.82 -5.15
C PRO A 109 15.72 8.56 -5.87
N ALA A 110 15.30 9.71 -5.31
CA ALA A 110 14.22 10.52 -5.86
C ALA A 110 14.44 10.92 -7.34
N ALA A 111 15.70 10.99 -7.78
CA ALA A 111 16.07 11.25 -9.17
C ALA A 111 15.44 10.25 -10.16
N HIS A 112 15.23 8.99 -9.77
CA HIS A 112 14.59 8.00 -10.63
C HIS A 112 13.10 8.29 -10.80
N THR A 113 12.39 8.59 -9.71
CA THR A 113 10.98 9.02 -9.75
C THR A 113 10.81 10.28 -10.62
N LEU A 114 11.68 11.27 -10.43
CA LEU A 114 11.63 12.52 -11.21
C LEU A 114 11.94 12.32 -12.70
N ALA A 115 12.76 11.33 -13.06
CA ALA A 115 13.05 10.99 -14.45
C ALA A 115 11.88 10.27 -15.14
N TRP A 116 11.19 9.37 -14.44
CA TRP A 116 9.98 8.73 -14.97
C TRP A 116 8.83 9.72 -15.20
N ASP A 117 8.70 10.74 -14.36
CA ASP A 117 7.73 11.82 -14.56
C ASP A 117 8.05 12.66 -15.81
N GLU A 118 9.32 12.79 -16.21
CA GLU A 118 9.70 13.47 -17.46
C GLU A 118 9.22 12.68 -18.69
N GLU A 119 9.38 11.35 -18.67
CA GLU A 119 8.99 10.45 -19.76
C GLU A 119 7.46 10.35 -19.89
N THR A 120 6.76 10.17 -18.76
CA THR A 120 5.29 10.13 -18.73
C THR A 120 4.65 11.50 -18.93
N GLY A 121 5.31 12.58 -18.52
CA GLY A 121 4.91 13.96 -18.77
C GLY A 121 5.03 14.35 -20.25
N ARG A 122 6.05 13.84 -20.97
CA ARG A 122 6.13 13.92 -22.43
C ARG A 122 4.98 13.15 -23.10
N ASP A 123 4.69 11.93 -22.65
CA ASP A 123 3.57 11.13 -23.19
C ASP A 123 2.18 11.73 -22.93
N ARG A 124 1.98 12.46 -21.83
CA ARG A 124 0.73 13.21 -21.56
C ARG A 124 0.68 14.55 -22.30
N GLY A 125 1.82 15.17 -22.58
CA GLY A 125 1.93 16.42 -23.33
C GLY A 125 1.80 16.25 -24.84
N GLU A 126 2.10 15.06 -25.37
CA GLU A 126 1.96 14.72 -26.80
C GLU A 126 0.59 14.13 -27.16
N ARG A 127 -0.20 13.67 -26.18
CA ARG A 127 -1.63 13.36 -26.40
C ARG A 127 -2.42 14.64 -26.60
N THR A 128 -2.70 14.93 -27.86
CA THR A 128 -3.57 16.05 -28.25
C THR A 128 -5.00 15.79 -27.77
N ASP A 129 -5.83 16.83 -27.65
CA ASP A 129 -7.23 16.67 -27.20
C ASP A 129 -8.03 15.64 -28.02
N ARG A 130 -7.59 15.27 -29.24
CA ARG A 130 -8.17 14.16 -30.03
C ARG A 130 -7.97 12.79 -29.40
N ASP A 131 -6.84 12.55 -28.74
CA ASP A 131 -6.51 11.23 -28.21
C ASP A 131 -7.35 10.91 -26.96
N ARG A 132 -7.75 11.94 -26.18
CA ARG A 132 -8.68 11.78 -25.06
C ARG A 132 -10.11 11.46 -25.49
N ASP A 133 -10.57 12.08 -26.59
CA ASP A 133 -11.92 11.82 -27.14
C ASP A 133 -12.03 10.40 -27.72
N GLU A 134 -10.97 9.88 -28.33
CA GLU A 134 -10.92 8.51 -28.85
C GLU A 134 -10.78 7.43 -27.75
N GLU A 135 -10.11 7.74 -26.64
CA GLU A 135 -9.96 6.84 -25.49
C GLU A 135 -11.26 6.76 -24.68
N ALA A 136 -11.98 7.87 -24.52
CA ALA A 136 -13.33 7.90 -23.93
C ALA A 136 -14.36 7.11 -24.78
N GLY A 137 -14.29 7.22 -26.11
CA GLY A 137 -15.15 6.44 -27.01
C GLY A 137 -14.91 4.93 -26.95
N ARG A 138 -13.65 4.49 -26.80
CA ARG A 138 -13.29 3.06 -26.67
C ARG A 138 -13.71 2.46 -25.32
N ALA A 139 -13.66 3.23 -24.24
CA ALA A 139 -14.10 2.78 -22.92
C ALA A 139 -15.64 2.58 -22.87
N GLU A 140 -16.41 3.44 -23.53
CA GLU A 140 -17.87 3.28 -23.65
C GLU A 140 -18.31 2.11 -24.55
N GLU A 141 -17.47 1.71 -25.51
CA GLU A 141 -17.73 0.56 -26.39
C GLU A 141 -17.39 -0.77 -25.70
N ALA A 142 -16.31 -0.80 -24.91
CA ALA A 142 -15.93 -1.96 -24.09
C ALA A 142 -16.96 -2.26 -22.98
N GLY A 143 -17.45 -1.24 -22.27
CA GLY A 143 -18.48 -1.42 -21.23
C GLY A 143 -19.81 -1.97 -21.76
N ARG A 144 -20.17 -1.68 -23.02
CA ARG A 144 -21.37 -2.24 -23.67
C ARG A 144 -21.20 -3.69 -24.14
N ALA A 145 -19.97 -4.11 -24.43
CA ALA A 145 -19.67 -5.49 -24.82
C ALA A 145 -19.69 -6.43 -23.59
N GLU A 146 -19.18 -5.96 -22.44
CA GLU A 146 -19.17 -6.73 -21.18
C GLU A 146 -20.57 -6.91 -20.57
N GLU A 147 -21.48 -5.94 -20.77
CA GLU A 147 -22.87 -6.02 -20.31
C GLU A 147 -23.71 -7.01 -21.14
N ALA A 148 -23.33 -7.25 -22.40
CA ALA A 148 -23.96 -8.24 -23.27
C ALA A 148 -23.53 -9.68 -22.95
N ASP A 149 -22.26 -9.89 -22.59
CA ASP A 149 -21.72 -11.22 -22.24
C ASP A 149 -22.28 -11.73 -20.89
N ARG A 150 -22.53 -10.83 -19.94
CA ARG A 150 -23.08 -11.19 -18.62
C ARG A 150 -24.57 -11.60 -18.63
N ALA A 151 -25.28 -11.32 -19.73
CA ALA A 151 -26.69 -11.68 -19.88
C ALA A 151 -26.91 -13.12 -20.38
N GLU A 152 -25.89 -13.79 -20.94
CA GLU A 152 -26.02 -15.14 -21.51
C GLU A 152 -25.59 -16.28 -20.56
N GLU A 153 -24.87 -16.02 -19.46
CA GLU A 153 -24.41 -17.07 -18.52
C GLU A 153 -25.38 -17.37 -17.36
N ALA A 154 -26.54 -16.71 -17.28
CA ALA A 154 -27.50 -16.85 -16.17
C ALA A 154 -28.46 -18.06 -16.26
N ASP A 155 -28.18 -19.07 -17.10
CA ASP A 155 -29.01 -20.29 -17.19
C ASP A 155 -28.16 -21.57 -17.28
N ARG A 156 -27.59 -21.99 -16.14
CA ARG A 156 -27.31 -23.39 -15.84
C ARG A 156 -27.06 -23.59 -14.34
N GLY A 157 -28.08 -24.09 -13.65
CA GLY A 157 -27.99 -24.48 -12.25
C GLY A 157 -27.31 -25.83 -12.02
N ASP A 158 -26.86 -26.07 -10.79
CA ASP A 158 -26.89 -27.38 -10.15
C ASP A 158 -26.91 -27.25 -8.61
N GLU A 159 -27.56 -28.21 -7.96
CA GLU A 159 -27.88 -28.25 -6.52
C GLU A 159 -26.83 -29.01 -5.67
N PRO A 160 -26.91 -28.98 -4.31
CA PRO A 160 -25.76 -29.10 -3.42
C PRO A 160 -25.51 -30.53 -2.88
N GLY A 161 -24.29 -30.78 -2.38
CA GLY A 161 -24.00 -32.00 -1.64
C GLY A 161 -22.77 -31.93 -0.73
N GLY A 162 -22.97 -32.30 0.55
CA GLY A 162 -21.96 -32.98 1.37
C GLY A 162 -21.39 -32.22 2.57
N GLU A 163 -21.86 -32.57 3.77
CA GLU A 163 -21.38 -32.15 5.09
C GLU A 163 -20.00 -32.75 5.47
N THR A 164 -19.25 -32.05 6.32
CA THR A 164 -18.37 -32.47 7.46
C THR A 164 -17.50 -31.26 7.82
N GLY A 165 -17.17 -30.83 9.03
CA GLY A 165 -17.24 -31.33 10.40
C GLY A 165 -16.05 -30.70 11.14
N ASP A 166 -16.30 -30.11 12.33
CA ASP A 166 -15.38 -29.70 13.40
C ASP A 166 -14.56 -28.38 13.36
N GLU A 167 -14.98 -27.49 14.27
CA GLU A 167 -14.19 -26.86 15.34
C GLU A 167 -12.86 -26.14 14.99
N GLU A 168 -12.97 -24.95 14.40
CA GLU A 168 -12.04 -23.87 14.74
C GLU A 168 -12.86 -22.59 14.83
N GLN A 169 -12.75 -21.84 15.93
CA GLN A 169 -13.44 -20.56 16.11
C GLN A 169 -13.06 -19.66 14.93
N VAL A 170 -13.95 -19.61 13.93
CA VAL A 170 -13.79 -18.80 12.73
C VAL A 170 -13.68 -17.37 13.22
N ARG A 171 -12.45 -16.85 13.28
CA ARG A 171 -12.23 -15.42 13.23
C ARG A 171 -12.79 -15.02 11.88
N VAL A 172 -14.04 -14.60 11.88
CA VAL A 172 -14.70 -14.02 10.72
C VAL A 172 -13.73 -13.01 10.16
N ASP A 173 -13.24 -13.26 8.95
CA ASP A 173 -12.40 -12.30 8.25
C ASP A 173 -13.31 -11.14 7.84
N PRO A 174 -13.21 -9.99 8.54
CA PRO A 174 -14.14 -8.90 8.30
C PRO A 174 -13.95 -8.29 6.90
N LEU A 175 -12.76 -8.44 6.29
CA LEU A 175 -12.51 -7.95 4.94
C LEU A 175 -13.14 -8.88 3.92
N ALA A 176 -13.00 -10.20 4.09
CA ALA A 176 -13.67 -11.18 3.24
C ALA A 176 -15.20 -11.02 3.26
N VAL A 177 -15.79 -10.78 4.44
CA VAL A 177 -17.24 -10.54 4.56
C VAL A 177 -17.68 -9.26 3.86
N LEU A 178 -16.90 -8.18 3.97
CA LEU A 178 -17.21 -6.92 3.29
C LEU A 178 -17.04 -7.03 1.78
N ALA A 179 -16.04 -7.78 1.33
CA ALA A 179 -15.80 -8.06 -0.08
C ALA A 179 -16.92 -8.90 -0.69
N GLU A 180 -17.31 -9.99 -0.04
CA GLU A 180 -18.44 -10.83 -0.45
C GLU A 180 -19.73 -10.00 -0.53
N ALA A 181 -20.00 -9.18 0.49
CA ALA A 181 -21.16 -8.28 0.51
C ALA A 181 -21.15 -7.24 -0.62
N ALA A 182 -19.96 -6.88 -1.12
CA ALA A 182 -19.77 -5.99 -2.25
C ALA A 182 -19.70 -6.72 -3.61
N GLY A 183 -19.85 -8.06 -3.63
CA GLY A 183 -19.84 -8.88 -4.85
C GLY A 183 -18.45 -9.30 -5.34
N TYR A 184 -17.45 -9.28 -4.46
CA TYR A 184 -16.09 -9.70 -4.75
C TYR A 184 -15.78 -11.03 -4.08
N ASP A 185 -15.21 -11.95 -4.86
CA ASP A 185 -14.75 -13.26 -4.37
C ASP A 185 -13.38 -13.19 -3.68
N ASP A 186 -12.69 -12.05 -3.80
CA ASP A 186 -11.36 -11.80 -3.25
C ASP A 186 -11.36 -10.47 -2.47
N PRO A 187 -11.06 -10.49 -1.15
CA PRO A 187 -10.98 -9.28 -0.35
C PRO A 187 -9.91 -8.30 -0.81
N GLU A 188 -8.83 -8.77 -1.42
CA GLU A 188 -7.81 -7.85 -1.95
C GLU A 188 -8.33 -7.15 -3.21
N ARG A 189 -9.10 -7.83 -4.09
CA ARG A 189 -9.72 -7.20 -5.26
C ARG A 189 -10.78 -6.18 -4.88
N TRP A 190 -11.65 -6.53 -3.92
CA TRP A 190 -12.59 -5.56 -3.37
C TRP A 190 -11.86 -4.33 -2.86
N TRP A 191 -10.79 -4.56 -2.09
CA TRP A 191 -10.03 -3.49 -1.46
C TRP A 191 -9.28 -2.58 -2.45
N GLU A 192 -8.88 -3.06 -3.63
CA GLU A 192 -8.32 -2.20 -4.69
C GLU A 192 -9.37 -1.30 -5.36
N ASP A 193 -10.64 -1.69 -5.32
CA ASP A 193 -11.73 -0.99 -6.02
C ASP A 193 -12.47 0.05 -5.15
N VAL A 194 -12.16 0.17 -3.84
CA VAL A 194 -12.72 1.18 -2.90
C VAL A 194 -11.76 2.27 -2.46
#